data_AF-A0A1V4RSW4-F1
#
_entry.id   AF-A0A1V4RSW4-F1
#
_cell.length_a   1.000
_cell.length_b   1.000
_cell.length_c   1.000
_cell.angle_alpha   90.00
_cell.angle_beta   90.00
_cell.angle_gamma   90.00
#
_symmetry.space_group_name_H-M   'P 1'
#
loop_
_entity.id
_entity.type
_entity.pdbx_description
1 polymer ?
#
loop_
_entity_poly.entity_id
_entity_poly.type
_entity_poly.pdbx_seq_one_letter_code
_entity_poly.pdbx_strand_id
1 'polypeptide(L)' 'METLAEKIKQLPPELQDEVEDFVEFLITKRKRKPYRKPHFNWIGVLRELRDQYTSVELQHKISEWRTEEK' A
#
# COMPACT_ATOMS: atom_id res chain seq x y z
N MET A 1 -25.02 7.26 -33.25
CA MET A 1 -24.45 7.21 -31.88
C MET A 1 -23.30 8.18 -31.86
N GLU A 2 -23.40 9.23 -31.08
CA GLU A 2 -22.28 10.17 -30.90
C GLU A 2 -21.15 9.47 -30.14
N THR A 3 -19.93 9.66 -30.62
CA THR A 3 -18.73 9.16 -29.96
C THR A 3 -18.41 10.02 -28.72
N LEU A 4 -17.73 9.44 -27.74
CA LEU A 4 -17.30 10.16 -26.54
C LEU A 4 -16.49 11.44 -26.89
N ALA A 5 -15.69 11.37 -27.95
CA ALA A 5 -14.90 12.50 -28.45
C ALA A 5 -15.76 13.67 -28.97
N GLU A 6 -16.91 13.38 -29.59
CA GLU A 6 -17.84 14.42 -30.07
C GLU A 6 -18.55 15.12 -28.91
N LYS A 7 -18.89 14.37 -27.86
CA LYS A 7 -19.49 14.94 -26.65
C LYS A 7 -18.50 15.81 -25.88
N ILE A 8 -17.22 15.42 -25.84
CA ILE A 8 -16.17 16.23 -25.21
C ILE A 8 -15.95 17.53 -25.97
N LYS A 9 -16.00 17.50 -27.31
CA LYS A 9 -15.87 18.70 -28.15
C LYS A 9 -17.03 19.68 -28.03
N GLN A 10 -18.22 19.24 -27.60
CA GLN A 10 -19.37 20.10 -27.35
C GLN A 10 -19.32 20.78 -25.97
N LEU A 11 -18.39 20.39 -25.09
CA LEU A 11 -18.27 20.98 -23.76
C LEU A 11 -17.59 22.35 -23.83
N PRO A 12 -18.01 23.30 -22.98
CA PRO A 12 -17.25 24.51 -22.67
C PRO A 12 -15.81 24.17 -22.24
N PRO A 13 -14.83 25.04 -22.54
CA PRO A 13 -13.41 24.77 -22.24
C PRO A 13 -13.16 24.43 -20.76
N GLU A 14 -13.86 25.10 -19.84
CA GLU A 14 -13.77 24.87 -18.39
C GLU A 14 -14.13 23.42 -17.99
N LEU A 15 -15.07 22.80 -18.70
CA LEU A 15 -15.50 21.43 -18.43
C LEU A 15 -14.66 20.38 -19.19
N GLN A 16 -13.88 20.80 -20.19
CA GLN A 16 -12.92 19.91 -20.86
C GLN A 16 -11.74 19.59 -19.93
N ASP A 17 -11.27 20.60 -19.18
CA ASP A 17 -10.20 20.43 -18.18
C ASP A 17 -10.62 19.45 -17.08
N GLU A 18 -11.85 19.56 -16.56
CA GLU A 18 -12.37 18.64 -15.54
C GLU A 18 -12.50 17.20 -16.06
N VAL A 19 -12.84 17.04 -17.34
CA VAL A 19 -12.90 15.72 -17.98
C VAL A 19 -11.50 15.14 -18.18
N GLU A 20 -10.50 15.96 -18.52
CA GLU A 20 -9.11 15.53 -18.63
C GLU A 20 -8.58 15.02 -17.29
N ASP A 21 -8.78 15.79 -16.22
CA ASP A 21 -8.45 15.40 -14.84
C ASP A 21 -9.15 14.10 -14.44
N PHE A 22 -10.42 13.96 -14.80
CA PHE A 22 -11.18 12.75 -14.48
C PHE A 22 -10.68 11.52 -15.25
N VAL A 23 -10.29 11.68 -16.51
CA VAL A 23 -9.70 10.60 -17.32
C VAL A 23 -8.35 10.20 -16.74
N GLU A 24 -7.49 11.15 -16.38
CA GLU A 24 -6.20 10.86 -15.75
C GLU A 24 -6.37 10.18 -14.38
N PHE A 25 -7.35 10.62 -13.60
CA PHE A 25 -7.75 9.98 -12.35
C PHE A 25 -8.18 8.53 -12.56
N LEU A 26 -9.02 8.24 -13.57
CA LEU A 26 -9.48 6.89 -13.87
C LEU A 26 -8.33 5.97 -14.32
N ILE A 27 -7.43 6.47 -15.15
CA ILE A 27 -6.22 5.75 -15.59
C ILE A 27 -5.35 5.41 -14.37
N THR A 28 -5.14 6.37 -13.48
CA THR A 28 -4.31 6.22 -12.29
C THR A 28 -4.95 5.32 -11.24
N LYS A 29 -6.26 5.45 -10.99
CA LYS A 29 -7.01 4.63 -10.04
C LYS A 29 -7.08 3.17 -10.47
N ARG A 30 -7.22 2.90 -11.77
CA ARG A 30 -7.22 1.52 -12.31
C ARG A 30 -5.83 0.87 -12.27
N LYS A 31 -4.76 1.66 -12.27
CA LYS A 31 -3.38 1.20 -12.04
C LYS A 31 -3.06 0.93 -10.57
N ARG A 32 -3.88 1.38 -9.60
CA ARG A 32 -3.67 1.02 -8.19
C ARG A 32 -3.76 -0.50 -8.07
N LYS A 33 -2.66 -1.11 -7.60
CA LYS A 33 -2.44 -2.57 -7.51
C LYS A 33 -3.73 -3.28 -7.09
N PRO A 34 -4.07 -4.43 -7.71
CA PRO A 34 -5.21 -5.22 -7.27
C PRO A 34 -5.08 -5.43 -5.77
N TYR A 35 -6.19 -5.25 -5.05
CA TYR A 35 -6.28 -5.41 -3.60
C TYR A 35 -5.68 -6.79 -3.24
N ARG A 36 -4.41 -6.80 -2.87
CA ARG A 36 -3.69 -8.03 -2.55
C ARG A 36 -4.14 -8.40 -1.15
N LYS A 37 -4.68 -9.61 -0.98
CA LYS A 37 -4.97 -10.14 0.35
C LYS A 37 -3.68 -10.01 1.19
N PRO A 38 -3.76 -9.48 2.43
CA PRO A 38 -2.60 -9.46 3.32
C PRO A 38 -2.08 -10.89 3.48
N HIS A 39 -0.80 -11.10 3.20
CA HIS A 39 -0.22 -12.44 3.12
C HIS A 39 0.02 -13.09 4.50
N PHE A 40 0.00 -12.30 5.60
CA PHE A 40 0.18 -12.75 6.99
C PHE A 40 1.31 -13.79 7.21
N ASN A 41 2.30 -13.79 6.33
CA ASN A 41 3.37 -14.78 6.26
C ASN A 41 4.33 -14.73 7.45
N TRP A 42 4.27 -13.65 8.24
CA TRP A 42 5.01 -13.47 9.48
C TRP A 42 4.32 -14.14 10.69
N ILE A 43 3.03 -14.47 10.60
CA ILE A 43 2.31 -15.09 11.72
C ILE A 43 2.85 -16.51 11.93
N GLY A 44 3.40 -16.76 13.12
CA GLY A 44 3.86 -18.09 13.54
C GLY A 44 5.27 -18.46 13.11
N VAL A 45 5.98 -17.60 12.38
CA VAL A 45 7.38 -17.86 11.96
C VAL A 45 8.31 -18.09 13.16
N LEU A 46 8.09 -17.41 14.29
CA LEU A 46 8.89 -17.57 15.50
C LEU A 46 8.35 -18.63 16.48
N ARG A 47 7.45 -19.52 16.03
CA ARG A 47 6.85 -20.51 16.93
C ARG A 47 7.88 -21.48 17.50
N GLU A 48 8.90 -21.84 16.72
CA GLU A 48 9.99 -22.75 17.13
C GLU A 48 10.94 -22.12 18.15
N LEU A 49 11.04 -20.79 18.17
CA LEU A 49 11.86 -20.03 19.11
C LEU A 49 11.20 -19.86 20.49
N ARG A 50 9.91 -20.22 20.61
CA ARG A 50 9.15 -20.12 21.87
C ARG A 50 9.77 -20.95 23.00
N ASP A 51 10.26 -22.13 22.67
CA ASP A 51 10.85 -23.05 23.65
C ASP A 51 12.34 -22.75 23.89
N GLN A 52 12.95 -21.90 23.05
CA GLN A 52 14.36 -21.50 23.14
C GLN A 52 14.57 -20.19 23.91
N TYR A 53 13.56 -19.32 23.92
CA TYR A 53 13.65 -18.02 24.55
C TYR A 53 12.40 -17.69 25.36
N THR A 54 12.62 -17.38 26.63
CA THR A 54 11.61 -16.76 27.48
C THR A 54 11.52 -15.26 27.23
N SER A 55 10.36 -14.67 27.55
CA SER A 55 10.13 -13.22 27.44
C SER A 55 11.20 -12.40 28.20
N VAL A 56 11.66 -12.92 29.34
CA VAL A 56 12.66 -12.26 30.20
C VAL A 56 14.06 -12.31 29.59
N GLU A 57 14.45 -13.45 29.01
CA GLU A 57 15.75 -13.56 28.31
C GLU A 57 15.83 -12.63 27.11
N LEU A 58 14.73 -12.47 26.36
CA LEU A 58 14.66 -11.50 25.27
C LEU A 58 14.80 -10.06 25.77
N GLN A 59 14.22 -9.73 26.93
CA GLN A 59 14.37 -8.40 27.53
C GLN A 59 15.81 -8.09 27.94
N HIS A 60 16.52 -9.07 28.52
CA HIS A 60 17.94 -8.91 28.85
C HIS A 60 18.78 -8.73 27.58
N LYS A 61 18.59 -9.58 26.56
CA LYS A 61 19.28 -9.46 25.26
C LYS A 61 19.05 -8.10 24.59
N ILE A 62 17.83 -7.58 24.63
CA ILE A 62 17.51 -6.25 24.11
C ILE A 62 18.27 -5.15 24.85
N SER A 63 18.41 -5.29 26.18
CA SER A 63 19.14 -4.32 27.00
C SER A 63 20.64 -4.36 26.72
N GLU A 64 21.20 -5.55 26.52
CA GLU A 64 22.59 -5.77 26.09
C GLU A 64 22.85 -5.13 24.72
N TRP A 65 22.05 -5.46 23.69
CA TRP A 65 22.22 -4.91 22.34
C TRP A 65 22.13 -3.39 22.27
N ARG A 66 21.25 -2.78 23.07
CA ARG A 66 21.13 -1.30 23.16
C ARG A 66 22.34 -0.64 23.81
N THR A 67 23.12 -1.39 24.58
CA THR A 67 24.28 -0.89 25.32
C THR A 67 25.58 -1.21 24.58
N GLU A 68 25.63 -2.32 23.84
CA GLU A 68 26.78 -2.76 23.02
C GLU A 68 26.95 -1.99 21.69
N GLU A 69 25.93 -1.27 21.21
CA GLU A 69 26.05 -0.40 20.03
C GLU A 69 26.75 0.97 20.30
N LYS A 70 27.49 1.10 21.42
CA LYS A 70 28.24 2.31 21.79
C LYS A 70 29.73 2.03 21.99
#